data_AF-A0A6I2IVR6-F1
#
_entry.id   AF-A0A6I2IVR6-F1
#
_cell.length_a   1.000
_cell.length_b   1.000
_cell.length_c   1.000
_cell.angle_alpha   90.00
_cell.angle_beta   90.00
_cell.angle_gamma   90.00
#
_symmetry.space_group_name_H-M   'P 1'
#
loop_
_entity.id
_entity.type
_entity.pdbx_description
1 polymer ?
#
loop_
_entity_poly.entity_id
_entity_poly.type
_entity_poly.pdbx_seq_one_letter_code
_entity_poly.pdbx_strand_id
1 'polypeptide(L)'
;MNGKFFYQPSQIFAALTFSNGLAGPETSFNQPLWSLPYEVWYYAIAGLLFTKKPLLAISAIIIFICITSLKFQFFMYSFVWFSGLMISYIPATSEKHKYIAISSFVFFAFAALVAWILQLEKIIILGYYNATFGLFFTSFIYLFLVVLDKRISFLKNTSKYSYTLYITHYPILYFFLGMFESKAMNNIWFSSLIGIISLVAALIFASYSSRIFESKEYINKLM
;
A
#
# COMPACT_ATOMS: atom_id res chain seq x y z
N MET A 1 -9.41 -19.49 -15.93
CA MET A 1 -9.08 -18.38 -16.88
C MET A 1 -8.20 -18.88 -18.02
N ASN A 2 -8.52 -18.62 -19.30
CA ASN A 2 -7.55 -18.80 -20.42
C ASN A 2 -6.56 -17.63 -20.47
N GLY A 3 -5.89 -17.35 -19.36
CA GLY A 3 -4.93 -16.26 -19.24
C GLY A 3 -3.58 -16.69 -19.78
N LYS A 4 -3.35 -16.56 -21.10
CA LYS A 4 -1.98 -16.57 -21.61
C LYS A 4 -1.27 -15.38 -20.96
N PHE A 5 -0.28 -15.66 -20.10
CA PHE A 5 0.58 -14.63 -19.55
C PHE A 5 1.33 -13.96 -20.68
N PHE A 6 0.88 -12.77 -21.07
CA PHE A 6 1.50 -12.00 -22.12
C PHE A 6 2.67 -11.21 -21.52
N TYR A 7 3.88 -11.66 -21.86
CA TYR A 7 5.10 -10.99 -21.46
C TYR A 7 5.54 -10.01 -22.56
N GLN A 8 5.82 -8.78 -22.16
CA GLN A 8 6.43 -7.76 -23.03
C GLN A 8 7.79 -7.38 -22.45
N PRO A 9 8.88 -7.34 -23.24
CA PRO A 9 10.19 -6.90 -22.74
C PRO A 9 10.19 -5.53 -22.06
N SER A 10 9.30 -4.63 -22.48
CA SER A 10 9.08 -3.32 -21.85
C SER A 10 8.63 -3.41 -20.38
N GLN A 11 8.04 -4.53 -19.95
CA GLN A 11 7.68 -4.76 -18.54
C GLN A 11 8.91 -4.86 -17.64
N ILE A 12 10.03 -5.43 -18.11
CA ILE A 12 11.28 -5.45 -17.33
C ILE A 12 11.79 -4.02 -17.14
N PHE A 13 11.86 -3.25 -18.23
CA PHE A 13 12.32 -1.86 -18.15
C PHE A 13 11.41 -1.03 -17.24
N ALA A 14 10.10 -1.23 -17.33
CA ALA A 14 9.13 -0.57 -16.48
C ALA A 14 9.32 -0.93 -14.99
N ALA A 15 9.61 -2.19 -14.68
CA ALA A 15 9.90 -2.63 -13.30
C ALA A 15 11.23 -2.06 -12.78
N LEU A 16 12.30 -2.08 -13.60
CA LEU A 16 13.61 -1.53 -13.21
C LEU A 16 13.59 -0.02 -12.96
N THR A 17 12.73 0.70 -13.65
CA THR A 17 12.57 2.16 -13.53
C THR A 17 11.43 2.57 -12.62
N PHE A 18 10.74 1.63 -11.98
CA PHE A 18 9.54 1.87 -11.17
C PHE A 18 8.47 2.70 -11.93
N SER A 19 8.33 2.44 -13.23
CA SER A 19 7.34 3.09 -14.11
C SER A 19 6.21 2.14 -14.53
N ASN A 20 6.22 0.89 -14.04
CA ASN A 20 5.14 -0.08 -14.26
C ASN A 20 3.80 0.42 -13.71
N GLY A 21 2.76 0.42 -14.54
CA GLY A 21 1.44 0.93 -14.16
C GLY A 21 1.29 2.46 -14.14
N LEU A 22 2.40 3.19 -14.31
CA LEU A 22 2.46 4.64 -14.52
C LEU A 22 2.53 4.98 -16.01
N ALA A 23 3.66 4.66 -16.64
CA ALA A 23 3.95 4.93 -18.04
C ALA A 23 4.22 3.65 -18.84
N GLY A 24 4.69 2.59 -18.16
CA GLY A 24 4.95 1.28 -18.76
C GLY A 24 3.84 0.26 -18.47
N PRO A 25 3.80 -0.84 -19.24
CA PRO A 25 2.80 -1.89 -19.06
C PRO A 25 2.85 -2.49 -17.66
N GLU A 26 1.67 -2.79 -17.10
CA GLU A 26 1.58 -3.49 -15.83
C GLU A 26 2.07 -4.93 -15.97
N THR A 27 2.75 -5.42 -14.94
CA THR A 27 3.10 -6.83 -14.79
C THR A 27 1.97 -7.54 -14.07
N SER A 28 1.31 -8.48 -14.74
CA SER A 28 0.17 -9.24 -14.22
C SER A 28 0.50 -10.05 -12.96
N PHE A 29 1.78 -10.40 -12.77
CA PHE A 29 2.28 -11.13 -11.61
C PHE A 29 2.66 -10.25 -10.40
N ASN A 30 2.64 -8.92 -10.52
CA ASN A 30 3.09 -8.01 -9.46
C ASN A 30 2.01 -6.99 -9.06
N GLN A 31 0.73 -7.34 -9.21
CA GLN A 31 -0.39 -6.45 -8.85
C GLN A 31 -0.39 -5.95 -7.39
N PRO A 32 0.32 -6.55 -6.39
CA PRO A 32 0.45 -5.92 -5.07
C PRO A 32 1.68 -5.04 -4.91
N LEU A 33 2.64 -5.14 -5.84
CA LEU A 33 3.68 -4.12 -5.96
C LEU A 33 3.11 -2.84 -6.59
N TRP A 34 1.79 -2.72 -6.79
CA TRP A 34 1.15 -1.56 -7.43
C TRP A 34 1.32 -0.26 -6.65
N SER A 35 1.56 -0.33 -5.33
CA SER A 35 1.96 0.84 -4.56
C SER A 35 3.44 1.20 -4.72
N LEU A 36 4.32 0.26 -5.10
CA LEU A 36 5.78 0.48 -5.12
C LEU A 36 6.18 1.58 -6.11
N PRO A 37 5.70 1.60 -7.37
CA PRO A 37 5.98 2.69 -8.30
C PRO A 37 5.55 4.03 -7.71
N TYR A 38 4.34 4.10 -7.16
CA TYR A 38 3.83 5.33 -6.56
C TYR A 38 4.72 5.79 -5.40
N GLU A 39 5.07 4.89 -4.50
CA GLU A 39 5.88 5.18 -3.31
C GLU A 39 7.29 5.67 -3.67
N VAL A 40 7.98 4.99 -4.59
CA VAL A 40 9.31 5.42 -5.07
C VAL A 40 9.26 6.82 -5.65
N TRP A 41 8.25 7.12 -6.47
CA TRP A 41 8.10 8.45 -7.06
C TRP A 41 7.66 9.50 -6.04
N TYR A 42 6.84 9.17 -5.04
CA TYR A 42 6.58 10.10 -3.92
C TYR A 42 7.84 10.45 -3.15
N TYR A 43 8.70 9.46 -2.85
CA TYR A 43 9.98 9.73 -2.18
C TYR A 43 10.91 10.57 -3.04
N ALA A 44 11.03 10.27 -4.34
CA ALA A 44 11.86 11.04 -5.26
C ALA A 44 11.37 12.50 -5.35
N ILE A 45 10.06 12.71 -5.52
CA ILE A 45 9.44 14.04 -5.59
C ILE A 45 9.60 14.78 -4.27
N ALA A 46 9.36 14.14 -3.12
CA ALA A 46 9.56 14.75 -1.81
C ALA A 46 11.03 15.16 -1.61
N GLY A 47 11.99 14.29 -1.93
CA GLY A 47 13.41 14.60 -1.82
C GLY A 47 13.85 15.78 -2.69
N LEU A 48 13.29 15.89 -3.91
CA LEU A 48 13.52 17.04 -4.80
C LEU A 48 12.80 18.31 -4.31
N LEU A 49 11.60 18.19 -3.77
CA LEU A 49 10.80 19.34 -3.30
C LEU A 49 11.42 20.00 -2.07
N PHE A 50 11.98 19.21 -1.15
CA PHE A 50 12.59 19.70 0.10
C PHE A 50 14.09 20.01 -0.01
N THR A 51 14.61 20.15 -1.23
CA THR A 51 15.99 20.63 -1.45
C THR A 51 16.08 22.15 -1.36
N LYS A 52 17.29 22.67 -1.12
CA LYS A 52 17.56 24.13 -1.11
C LYS A 52 17.67 24.74 -2.52
N LYS A 53 17.70 23.92 -3.57
CA LYS A 53 17.90 24.36 -4.96
C LYS A 53 16.56 24.56 -5.67
N PRO A 54 16.16 25.80 -6.02
CA PRO A 54 14.81 26.08 -6.55
C PRO A 54 14.52 25.36 -7.87
N LEU A 55 15.52 25.20 -8.74
CA LEU A 55 15.35 24.46 -10.00
C LEU A 55 14.98 22.98 -9.79
N LEU A 56 15.49 22.34 -8.74
CA LEU A 56 15.14 20.96 -8.41
C LEU A 56 13.74 20.86 -7.78
N ALA A 57 13.33 21.86 -7.01
CA ALA A 57 11.95 21.91 -6.50
C ALA A 57 10.95 22.13 -7.64
N ILE A 58 11.27 22.99 -8.61
CA ILE A 58 10.46 23.19 -9.82
C ILE A 58 10.40 21.89 -10.63
N SER A 59 11.51 21.18 -10.81
CA SER A 59 11.49 19.89 -11.52
C SER A 59 10.64 18.86 -10.80
N ALA A 60 10.61 18.84 -9.45
CA ALA A 60 9.73 17.98 -8.68
C ALA A 60 8.25 18.23 -9.00
N ILE A 61 7.84 19.50 -9.05
CA ILE A 61 6.46 19.90 -9.40
C ILE A 61 6.12 19.45 -10.83
N ILE A 62 7.03 19.67 -11.78
CA ILE A 62 6.84 19.24 -13.18
C ILE A 62 6.68 17.72 -13.25
N ILE A 63 7.57 16.96 -12.61
CA ILE A 63 7.50 15.49 -12.56
C ILE A 63 6.16 15.04 -11.96
N PHE A 64 5.73 15.65 -10.86
CA PHE A 64 4.47 15.33 -10.21
C PHE A 64 3.27 15.56 -11.14
N ILE A 65 3.24 16.69 -11.84
CA ILE A 65 2.18 17.01 -12.82
C ILE A 65 2.21 16.02 -13.98
N CYS A 66 3.39 15.67 -14.51
CA CYS A 66 3.54 14.69 -15.58
C CYS A 66 3.06 13.30 -15.18
N ILE A 67 3.42 12.80 -14.00
CA ILE A 67 2.96 11.48 -13.55
C ILE A 67 1.45 11.50 -13.28
N THR A 68 0.94 12.59 -12.69
CA THR A 68 -0.50 12.77 -12.46
C THR A 68 -1.31 12.77 -13.75
N SER A 69 -0.81 13.41 -14.82
CA SER A 69 -1.50 13.44 -16.11
C SER A 69 -1.50 12.07 -16.81
N LEU A 70 -0.50 11.23 -16.56
CA LEU A 70 -0.47 9.84 -17.04
C LEU A 70 -1.39 8.92 -16.22
N LYS A 71 -1.42 9.11 -14.89
CA LYS A 71 -2.14 8.23 -13.97
C LYS A 71 -2.72 9.02 -12.81
N PHE A 72 -4.00 9.41 -12.91
CA PHE A 72 -4.68 10.20 -11.88
C PHE A 72 -4.69 9.54 -10.49
N GLN A 73 -4.60 8.20 -10.41
CA GLN A 73 -4.44 7.49 -9.14
C GLN A 73 -3.20 7.95 -8.34
N PHE A 74 -2.13 8.36 -9.01
CA PHE A 74 -0.95 8.93 -8.35
C PHE A 74 -1.30 10.21 -7.59
N PHE A 75 -2.14 11.07 -8.15
CA PHE A 75 -2.62 12.26 -7.44
C PHE A 75 -3.50 11.88 -6.25
N MET A 76 -4.47 10.98 -6.44
CA MET A 76 -5.36 10.54 -5.35
C MET A 76 -4.60 9.92 -4.18
N TYR A 77 -3.65 9.03 -4.47
CA TYR A 77 -2.86 8.36 -3.44
C TYR A 77 -1.82 9.28 -2.79
N SER A 78 -1.43 10.38 -3.44
CA SER A 78 -0.57 11.39 -2.80
C SER A 78 -1.22 11.98 -1.55
N PHE A 79 -2.55 12.16 -1.54
CA PHE A 79 -3.26 12.62 -0.33
C PHE A 79 -3.15 11.64 0.82
N VAL A 80 -3.26 10.33 0.53
CA VAL A 80 -3.06 9.29 1.55
C VAL A 80 -1.63 9.34 2.07
N TRP A 81 -0.65 9.40 1.18
CA TRP A 81 0.76 9.43 1.55
C TRP A 81 1.11 10.67 2.39
N PHE A 82 0.72 11.87 1.93
CA PHE A 82 0.94 13.12 2.67
C PHE A 82 0.13 13.18 3.97
N SER A 83 -1.04 12.55 4.06
CA SER A 83 -1.79 12.50 5.32
C SER A 83 -0.99 11.84 6.43
N GLY A 84 -0.22 10.78 6.13
CA GLY A 84 0.69 10.13 7.06
C GLY A 84 1.78 11.07 7.58
N LEU A 85 2.34 11.90 6.70
CA LEU A 85 3.30 12.94 7.09
C LEU A 85 2.64 13.98 7.98
N MET A 86 1.47 14.49 7.60
CA MET A 86 0.77 15.54 8.35
C MET A 86 0.46 15.10 9.77
N ILE A 87 -0.05 13.89 9.99
CA ILE A 87 -0.36 13.41 11.34
C ILE A 87 0.86 13.29 12.25
N SER A 88 2.08 13.14 11.71
CA SER A 88 3.31 13.09 12.50
C SER A 88 3.69 14.44 13.13
N TYR A 89 3.17 15.55 12.59
CA TYR A 89 3.40 16.90 13.11
C TYR A 89 2.30 17.41 14.02
N ILE A 90 1.15 16.71 14.12
CA ILE A 90 0.02 17.17 14.92
C ILE A 90 0.18 16.62 16.36
N PRO A 91 0.25 17.50 17.38
CA PRO A 91 0.41 17.07 18.77
C PRO A 91 -0.91 16.51 19.35
N ALA A 92 -0.79 15.50 20.20
CA ALA A 92 -1.91 14.82 20.86
C ALA A 92 -2.66 15.66 21.93
N THR A 93 -2.20 16.86 22.24
CA THR A 93 -2.36 17.45 23.59
C THR A 93 -3.61 18.31 23.81
N SER A 94 -4.50 18.49 22.84
CA SER A 94 -5.69 19.34 23.02
C SER A 94 -7.00 18.58 22.86
N GLU A 95 -7.98 18.88 23.71
CA GLU A 95 -9.36 18.36 23.58
C GLU A 95 -9.96 18.69 22.20
N LYS A 96 -9.59 19.83 21.60
CA LYS A 96 -10.00 20.18 20.22
C LYS A 96 -9.49 19.16 19.20
N HIS A 97 -8.26 18.68 19.33
CA HIS A 97 -7.70 17.67 18.44
C HIS A 97 -8.43 16.34 18.54
N LYS A 98 -8.97 15.99 19.71
CA LYS A 98 -9.78 14.78 19.90
C LYS A 98 -11.10 14.85 19.12
N TYR A 99 -11.83 15.96 19.21
CA TYR A 99 -13.06 16.13 18.42
C TYR A 99 -12.79 16.14 16.92
N ILE A 100 -11.71 16.79 16.47
CA ILE A 100 -11.28 16.77 15.08
C ILE A 100 -10.96 15.34 14.65
N ALA A 101 -10.18 14.59 15.44
CA ALA A 101 -9.81 13.21 15.14
C ALA A 101 -11.03 12.28 15.02
N ILE A 102 -11.99 12.40 15.96
CA ILE A 102 -13.25 11.64 15.93
C ILE A 102 -14.07 12.02 14.71
N SER A 103 -14.22 13.32 14.43
CA SER A 103 -14.96 13.82 13.26
C SER A 103 -14.34 13.32 11.95
N SER A 104 -13.02 13.44 11.79
CA SER A 104 -12.29 12.92 10.63
C SER A 104 -12.43 11.40 10.51
N PHE A 105 -12.30 10.67 11.62
CA PHE A 105 -12.49 9.22 11.64
C PHE A 105 -13.89 8.82 11.16
N VAL A 106 -14.95 9.43 11.69
CA VAL A 106 -16.34 9.16 11.29
C VAL A 106 -16.58 9.54 9.84
N PHE A 107 -16.12 10.73 9.42
CA PHE A 107 -16.26 11.21 8.05
C PHE A 107 -15.60 10.27 7.04
N PHE A 108 -14.33 9.89 7.26
CA PHE A 108 -13.63 9.01 6.34
C PHE A 108 -14.11 7.56 6.43
N ALA A 109 -14.59 7.09 7.58
CA ALA A 109 -15.24 5.78 7.69
C ALA A 109 -16.50 5.72 6.82
N PHE A 110 -17.34 6.76 6.91
CA PHE A 110 -18.53 6.89 6.07
C PHE A 110 -18.17 7.01 4.59
N ALA A 111 -17.20 7.86 4.24
CA ALA A 111 -16.73 8.01 2.86
C ALA A 111 -16.18 6.70 2.27
N ALA A 112 -15.40 5.94 3.04
CA ALA A 112 -14.88 4.63 2.63
C ALA A 112 -16.01 3.61 2.43
N LEU A 113 -17.04 3.62 3.30
CA LEU A 113 -18.22 2.77 3.15
C LEU A 113 -19.02 3.10 1.89
N VAL A 114 -19.25 4.39 1.62
CA VAL A 114 -19.93 4.85 0.40
C VAL A 114 -19.10 4.46 -0.83
N ALA A 115 -17.79 4.70 -0.82
CA ALA A 115 -16.91 4.31 -1.91
C ALA A 115 -16.90 2.79 -2.14
N TRP A 116 -16.96 1.99 -1.07
CA TRP A 116 -17.09 0.53 -1.17
C TRP A 116 -18.38 0.11 -1.90
N ILE A 117 -19.52 0.68 -1.51
CA ILE A 117 -20.82 0.38 -2.15
C ILE A 117 -20.79 0.76 -3.62
N LEU A 118 -20.35 1.98 -3.94
CA LEU A 118 -20.23 2.46 -5.32
C LEU A 118 -19.25 1.62 -6.15
N GLN A 119 -18.20 1.08 -5.53
CA GLN A 119 -17.25 0.18 -6.17
C GLN A 119 -17.87 -1.19 -6.47
N LEU A 120 -18.70 -1.74 -5.57
CA LEU A 120 -19.44 -2.98 -5.81
C LEU A 120 -20.43 -2.83 -6.96
N GLU A 121 -21.08 -1.67 -7.05
CA GLU A 121 -21.96 -1.29 -8.16
C GLU A 121 -21.18 -0.90 -9.44
N LYS A 122 -19.85 -0.91 -9.39
CA LYS A 122 -18.94 -0.54 -10.50
C LYS A 122 -19.13 0.88 -11.03
N ILE A 123 -19.68 1.78 -10.21
CA ILE A 123 -19.89 3.20 -10.54
C ILE A 123 -18.56 3.96 -10.48
N ILE A 124 -17.73 3.64 -9.50
CA ILE A 124 -16.38 4.19 -9.36
C ILE A 124 -15.33 3.11 -9.63
N ILE A 125 -14.08 3.53 -9.81
CA ILE A 125 -12.93 2.64 -9.91
C ILE A 125 -12.35 2.32 -8.52
N LEU A 126 -11.69 1.17 -8.40
CA LEU A 126 -11.13 0.66 -7.13
C LEU A 126 -10.18 1.67 -6.45
N GLY A 127 -9.52 2.51 -7.23
CA GLY A 127 -8.63 3.56 -6.72
C GLY A 127 -9.31 4.55 -5.77
N TYR A 128 -10.58 4.90 -6.00
CA TYR A 128 -11.32 5.81 -5.11
C TYR A 128 -11.61 5.16 -3.76
N TYR A 129 -12.01 3.88 -3.77
CA TYR A 129 -12.18 3.11 -2.54
C TYR A 129 -10.86 3.00 -1.78
N ASN A 130 -9.76 2.64 -2.46
CA ASN A 130 -8.46 2.52 -1.83
C ASN A 130 -7.97 3.85 -1.22
N ALA A 131 -8.19 4.98 -1.91
CA ALA A 131 -7.79 6.30 -1.40
C ALA A 131 -8.60 6.71 -0.16
N THR A 132 -9.93 6.55 -0.20
CA THR A 132 -10.81 6.86 0.93
C THR A 132 -10.54 5.94 2.13
N PHE A 133 -10.35 4.65 1.88
CA PHE A 133 -9.95 3.68 2.90
C PHE A 133 -8.57 4.03 3.50
N GLY A 134 -7.62 4.48 2.69
CA GLY A 134 -6.32 4.96 3.16
C GLY A 134 -6.43 6.15 4.11
N LEU A 135 -7.23 7.17 3.77
CA LEU A 135 -7.48 8.33 4.64
C LEU A 135 -8.23 7.98 5.92
N PHE A 136 -9.18 7.04 5.82
CA PHE A 136 -9.83 6.44 6.99
C PHE A 136 -8.80 5.78 7.90
N PHE A 137 -7.90 4.96 7.34
CA PHE A 137 -6.87 4.29 8.12
C PHE A 137 -5.87 5.27 8.76
N THR A 138 -5.47 6.34 8.05
CA THR A 138 -4.67 7.42 8.66
C THR A 138 -5.41 8.05 9.85
N SER A 139 -6.70 8.34 9.70
CA SER A 139 -7.52 8.92 10.79
C SER A 139 -7.68 7.96 11.97
N PHE A 140 -7.83 6.66 11.69
CA PHE A 140 -7.82 5.61 12.69
C PHE A 140 -6.48 5.60 13.46
N ILE A 141 -5.35 5.60 12.76
CA ILE A 141 -4.03 5.64 13.39
C ILE A 141 -3.87 6.88 14.26
N TYR A 142 -4.23 8.06 13.77
CA TYR A 142 -4.15 9.29 14.54
C TYR A 142 -5.05 9.26 15.79
N LEU A 143 -6.32 8.86 15.65
CA LEU A 143 -7.24 8.77 16.79
C LEU A 143 -6.74 7.76 17.83
N PHE A 144 -6.45 6.53 17.44
CA PHE A 144 -6.17 5.47 18.39
C PHE A 144 -4.74 5.51 18.93
N LEU A 145 -3.73 5.76 18.09
CA LEU A 145 -2.33 5.74 18.53
C LEU A 145 -1.87 7.08 19.09
N VAL A 146 -2.32 8.21 18.53
CA VAL A 146 -1.83 9.54 18.94
C VAL A 146 -2.75 10.17 19.99
N VAL A 147 -4.05 10.24 19.73
CA VAL A 147 -5.00 10.92 20.65
C VAL A 147 -5.37 10.06 21.85
N LEU A 148 -5.69 8.78 21.65
CA LEU A 148 -6.10 7.87 22.73
C LEU A 148 -4.93 7.11 23.40
N ASP A 149 -3.71 7.25 22.87
CA ASP A 149 -2.49 6.53 23.29
C ASP A 149 -2.70 5.01 23.47
N LYS A 150 -3.51 4.39 22.60
CA LYS A 150 -3.77 2.95 22.60
C LYS A 150 -2.75 2.22 21.74
N ARG A 151 -1.60 1.93 22.32
CA ARG A 151 -0.54 1.16 21.64
C ARG A 151 -0.96 -0.31 21.43
N ILE A 152 -0.84 -0.78 20.19
CA ILE A 152 -1.13 -2.16 19.82
C ILE A 152 0.07 -3.06 20.18
N SER A 153 0.04 -3.65 21.38
CA SER A 153 1.19 -4.37 21.95
C SER A 153 1.48 -5.73 21.29
N PHE A 154 0.48 -6.41 20.74
CA PHE A 154 0.63 -7.74 20.14
C PHE A 154 1.34 -7.73 18.78
N LEU A 155 1.51 -6.55 18.16
CA LEU A 155 2.16 -6.39 16.85
C LEU A 155 3.58 -5.79 16.93
N LYS A 156 4.20 -5.74 18.12
CA LYS A 156 5.49 -5.06 18.33
C LYS A 156 6.63 -5.46 17.38
N ASN A 157 6.58 -6.67 16.81
CA ASN A 157 7.62 -7.20 15.93
C ASN A 157 7.18 -7.36 14.47
N THR A 158 5.95 -7.00 14.10
CA THR A 158 5.46 -7.25 12.73
C THR A 158 6.12 -6.35 11.69
N SER A 159 6.57 -5.16 12.10
CA SER A 159 7.36 -4.28 11.23
C SER A 159 8.73 -4.84 10.84
N LYS A 160 9.27 -5.81 11.60
CA LYS A 160 10.60 -6.41 11.33
C LYS A 160 10.64 -7.31 10.10
N TYR A 161 9.50 -7.71 9.55
CA TYR A 161 9.43 -8.57 8.38
C TYR A 161 8.49 -7.99 7.31
N SER A 162 8.20 -6.69 7.40
CA SER A 162 7.29 -6.01 6.46
C SER A 162 7.82 -6.08 5.02
N TYR A 163 9.13 -5.96 4.81
CA TYR A 163 9.75 -6.07 3.49
C TYR A 163 9.67 -7.49 2.93
N THR A 164 10.09 -8.51 3.69
CA THR A 164 9.90 -9.91 3.28
C THR A 164 8.42 -10.20 2.99
N LEU A 165 7.51 -9.79 3.87
CA LEU A 165 6.06 -9.98 3.67
C LEU A 165 5.59 -9.31 2.38
N TYR A 166 6.06 -8.09 2.11
CA TYR A 166 5.72 -7.34 0.91
C TYR A 166 6.09 -8.10 -0.37
N ILE A 167 7.21 -8.81 -0.40
CA ILE A 167 7.64 -9.61 -1.56
C ILE A 167 6.94 -10.97 -1.61
N THR A 168 6.73 -11.61 -0.47
CA THR A 168 6.33 -13.03 -0.43
C THR A 168 4.82 -13.25 -0.34
N HIS A 169 4.04 -12.26 0.13
CA HIS A 169 2.60 -12.47 0.32
C HIS A 169 1.88 -12.82 -0.98
N TYR A 170 2.21 -12.15 -2.09
CA TYR A 170 1.51 -12.40 -3.35
C TYR A 170 1.80 -13.76 -3.99
N PRO A 171 3.06 -14.20 -4.13
CA PRO A 171 3.36 -15.56 -4.60
C PRO A 171 2.63 -16.63 -3.79
N ILE A 172 2.54 -16.45 -2.47
CA ILE A 172 1.84 -17.39 -1.58
C ILE A 172 0.34 -17.35 -1.83
N LEU A 173 -0.29 -16.17 -1.87
CA LEU A 173 -1.71 -16.03 -2.18
C LEU A 173 -2.06 -16.65 -3.54
N TYR A 174 -1.23 -16.43 -4.56
CA TYR A 174 -1.42 -17.01 -5.90
C TYR A 174 -1.23 -18.52 -5.92
N PHE A 175 -0.29 -19.04 -5.15
CA PHE A 175 -0.10 -20.48 -5.00
C PHE A 175 -1.37 -21.14 -4.45
N PHE A 176 -1.95 -20.58 -3.37
CA PHE A 176 -3.22 -21.08 -2.82
C PHE A 176 -4.39 -20.91 -3.80
N LEU A 177 -4.48 -19.76 -4.48
CA LEU A 177 -5.52 -19.55 -5.49
C LEU A 177 -5.42 -20.58 -6.62
N GLY A 178 -4.23 -20.88 -7.12
CA GLY A 178 -4.02 -21.88 -8.16
C GLY A 178 -4.31 -23.31 -7.71
N MET A 179 -3.97 -23.67 -6.47
CA MET A 179 -4.28 -24.99 -5.90
C MET A 179 -5.78 -25.21 -5.72
N PHE A 180 -6.54 -24.16 -5.42
CA PHE A 180 -7.93 -24.25 -4.99
C PHE A 180 -8.92 -23.53 -5.91
N GLU A 181 -8.50 -23.07 -7.11
CA GLU A 181 -9.27 -22.21 -8.03
C GLU A 181 -10.71 -22.72 -8.21
N SER A 182 -10.86 -24.00 -8.57
CA SER A 182 -12.16 -24.60 -8.89
C SER A 182 -13.15 -24.60 -7.71
N LYS A 183 -12.67 -24.74 -6.48
CA LYS A 183 -13.50 -24.75 -5.27
C LYS A 183 -13.69 -23.35 -4.69
N ALA A 184 -12.65 -22.51 -4.74
CA ALA A 184 -12.66 -21.16 -4.22
C ALA A 184 -13.58 -20.23 -5.03
N MET A 185 -13.68 -20.42 -6.35
CA MET A 185 -14.56 -19.57 -7.18
C MET A 185 -16.06 -19.82 -6.96
N ASN A 186 -16.45 -21.02 -6.53
CA ASN A 186 -17.86 -21.43 -6.48
C ASN A 186 -18.46 -21.34 -5.07
N ASN A 187 -17.65 -21.13 -4.03
CA ASN A 187 -18.12 -21.14 -2.65
C ASN A 187 -17.43 -20.05 -1.83
N ILE A 188 -18.20 -19.03 -1.43
CA ILE A 188 -17.70 -17.89 -0.67
C ILE A 188 -17.07 -18.29 0.66
N TRP A 189 -17.67 -19.25 1.39
CA TRP A 189 -17.14 -19.71 2.68
C TRP A 189 -15.81 -20.42 2.51
N PHE A 190 -15.71 -21.27 1.48
CA PHE A 190 -14.45 -21.94 1.16
C PHE A 190 -13.39 -20.92 0.69
N SER A 191 -13.79 -19.94 -0.12
CA SER A 191 -12.93 -18.84 -0.55
C SER A 191 -12.40 -18.03 0.64
N SER A 192 -13.26 -17.65 1.58
CA SER A 192 -12.88 -16.94 2.80
C SER A 192 -11.94 -17.79 3.67
N LEU A 193 -12.21 -19.09 3.82
CA LEU A 193 -11.35 -20.00 4.58
C LEU A 193 -9.95 -20.09 3.96
N ILE A 194 -9.85 -20.33 2.65
CA ILE A 194 -8.57 -20.40 1.93
C ILE A 194 -7.87 -19.03 1.95
N GLY A 195 -8.60 -17.92 1.86
CA GLY A 195 -8.08 -16.57 2.03
C GLY A 195 -7.42 -16.37 3.40
N ILE A 196 -8.08 -16.79 4.48
CA ILE A 196 -7.51 -16.72 5.84
C ILE A 196 -6.27 -17.61 5.96
N ILE A 197 -6.34 -18.86 5.48
CA ILE A 197 -5.21 -19.80 5.54
C ILE A 197 -4.01 -19.25 4.78
N SER A 198 -4.21 -18.73 3.57
CA SER A 198 -3.15 -18.18 2.74
C SER A 198 -2.52 -16.91 3.33
N LEU A 199 -3.31 -16.04 3.98
CA LEU A 199 -2.79 -14.90 4.74
C LEU A 199 -1.93 -15.33 5.92
N VAL A 200 -2.39 -16.31 6.70
CA VAL A 200 -1.61 -16.87 7.83
C VAL A 200 -0.32 -17.51 7.33
N ALA A 201 -0.38 -18.29 6.24
CA ALA A 201 0.79 -18.89 5.62
C ALA A 201 1.80 -17.82 5.15
N ALA A 202 1.32 -16.73 4.53
CA ALA A 202 2.16 -15.61 4.12
C ALA A 202 2.87 -14.94 5.29
N LEU A 203 2.16 -14.70 6.40
CA LEU A 203 2.74 -14.11 7.61
C LEU A 203 3.79 -15.01 8.26
N ILE A 204 3.51 -16.31 8.38
CA ILE A 204 4.46 -17.29 8.95
C ILE A 204 5.70 -17.38 8.06
N PHE A 205 5.51 -17.54 6.75
CA PHE A 205 6.61 -17.62 5.80
C PHE A 205 7.48 -16.37 5.82
N ALA A 206 6.86 -15.18 5.83
CA ALA A 206 7.59 -13.93 5.90
C ALA A 206 8.38 -13.78 7.21
N SER A 207 7.78 -14.14 8.34
CA SER A 207 8.43 -14.07 9.65
C SER A 207 9.61 -15.03 9.78
N TYR A 208 9.53 -16.20 9.15
CA TYR A 208 10.64 -17.16 9.12
C TYR A 208 11.75 -16.71 8.18
N SER A 209 11.39 -16.36 6.94
CA SER A 209 12.34 -15.96 5.90
C SER A 209 13.10 -14.69 6.27
N SER A 210 12.46 -13.71 6.91
CA SER A 210 13.16 -12.48 7.32
C SER A 210 14.25 -12.72 8.35
N ARG A 211 14.14 -13.76 9.20
CA ARG A 211 15.22 -14.10 10.16
C ARG A 211 16.49 -14.59 9.47
N ILE A 212 16.35 -15.14 8.27
CA ILE A 212 17.49 -15.64 7.48
C ILE A 212 18.05 -14.49 6.66
N PHE A 213 17.21 -13.81 5.88
CA PHE A 213 17.65 -12.85 4.87
C PHE A 213 17.81 -11.40 5.38
N GLU A 214 17.11 -11.01 6.45
CA GLU A 214 17.18 -9.65 7.03
C GLU A 214 17.97 -9.61 8.34
N SER A 215 18.58 -10.72 8.77
CA SER A 215 19.42 -10.75 9.96
C SER A 215 20.77 -10.08 9.71
N LYS A 216 21.01 -8.99 10.44
CA LYS A 216 22.29 -8.27 10.46
C LYS A 216 23.49 -9.19 10.76
N GLU A 217 23.29 -10.22 11.56
CA GLU A 217 24.36 -11.17 11.90
C GLU A 217 24.84 -11.97 10.68
N TYR A 218 23.90 -12.41 9.82
CA TYR A 218 24.25 -13.13 8.60
C TYR A 218 24.82 -12.19 7.53
N ILE A 219 24.27 -10.98 7.39
CA ILE A 219 24.81 -9.96 6.49
C ILE A 219 26.26 -9.64 6.85
N ASN A 220 26.55 -9.44 8.14
CA ASN A 220 27.90 -9.15 8.62
C ASN A 220 28.87 -10.36 8.52
N LYS A 221 28.37 -11.60 8.38
CA LYS A 221 29.20 -12.78 8.10
C LYS A 221 29.53 -12.95 6.62
N LEU A 222 28.76 -12.31 5.74
CA LEU A 222 28.93 -12.35 4.28
C LEU A 222 29.78 -11.18 3.74
N MET A 223 29.84 -10.06 4.46
CA MET A 223 30.70 -8.91 4.19
C MET A 223 32.06 -9.06 4.87
#